data_AF-A0A3G1A4S4-F1
#
_entry.id   AF-A0A3G1A4S4-F1
#
_cell.length_a   1.000
_cell.length_b   1.000
_cell.length_c   1.000
_cell.angle_alpha   90.00
_cell.angle_beta   90.00
_cell.angle_gamma   90.00
#
_symmetry.space_group_name_H-M   'P 1'
#
loop_
_entity.id
_entity.type
_entity.pdbx_description
1 polymer ?
#
loop_
_entity_poly.entity_id
_entity_poly.type
_entity_poly.pdbx_seq_one_letter_code
_entity_poly.pdbx_strand_id
1 'polypeptide(L)'
;MVSLTTLKAIKLTPGLVARFLVLPIHKVKNPCIYCPGICLASCPTFVNTGNMVLSPLGYARFPNLAREKCLKCWLCVYECPVEFPLPDTFNKEPVVLEEVSYKPGGIILVADQDIDAELASILSDKLGTGLLVIRGIKNRYTHGGPIDEKSVKKIKKRLAKAELALAVSPETAHTLNINPLILKLPALGVKVSYAGPVHIPCLLRKYKDELLDALEKLGVALTSINEECVKLSMKKDVLYLCPEAKNRGGKVVYDLLLSSMSTH
;
A
#
# COMPACT_ATOMS: atom_id res chain seq x y z
N MET A 1 18.30 -3.93 16.70
CA MET A 1 18.44 -2.52 17.09
C MET A 1 18.21 -1.67 15.85
N VAL A 2 17.13 -0.89 15.82
CA VAL A 2 16.85 0.02 14.69
C VAL A 2 17.75 1.24 14.86
N SER A 3 18.59 1.52 13.86
CA SER A 3 19.46 2.69 13.86
C SER A 3 18.61 3.96 13.88
N LEU A 4 18.82 4.82 14.88
CA LEU A 4 18.13 6.11 15.06
C LEU A 4 18.49 7.15 13.98
N THR A 5 19.39 6.83 13.05
CA THR A 5 19.90 7.74 12.01
C THR A 5 18.93 7.98 10.86
N THR A 6 17.80 7.26 10.78
CA THR A 6 16.83 7.38 9.68
C THR A 6 15.54 8.09 10.09
N LEU A 7 15.59 8.97 11.09
CA LEU A 7 14.49 9.91 11.36
C LEU A 7 14.53 11.02 10.30
N LYS A 8 13.81 10.82 9.18
CA LYS A 8 13.48 11.93 8.26
C LYS A 8 12.80 13.02 9.10
N ALA A 9 13.38 14.22 9.11
CA ALA A 9 12.89 15.35 9.89
C ALA A 9 11.42 15.62 9.56
N ILE A 10 10.51 15.28 10.48
CA ILE A 10 9.12 15.67 10.40
C ILE A 10 9.08 17.15 10.78
N LYS A 11 8.62 18.00 9.86
CA LYS A 11 8.38 19.42 10.13
C LYS A 11 7.25 19.54 11.15
N LEU A 12 7.61 19.55 12.43
CA LEU A 12 6.70 19.80 13.54
C LEU A 12 6.24 21.25 13.43
N THR A 13 5.00 21.46 13.01
CA THR A 13 4.40 22.79 13.06
C THR A 13 4.07 23.14 14.52
N PRO A 14 4.13 24.42 14.93
CA PRO A 14 3.77 24.84 16.29
C PRO A 14 2.37 24.36 16.72
N GLY A 15 1.42 24.30 15.76
CA GLY A 15 0.08 23.76 15.99
C GLY A 15 0.05 22.26 16.27
N LEU A 16 0.98 21.47 15.69
CA LEU A 16 1.12 20.05 16.00
C LEU A 16 1.66 19.88 17.43
N VAL A 17 2.68 20.65 17.81
CA VAL A 17 3.31 20.61 19.15
C VAL A 17 2.30 20.98 20.25
N ALA A 18 1.52 22.04 20.06
CA ALA A 18 0.46 22.43 20.99
C ALA A 18 -0.61 21.34 21.13
N ARG A 19 -0.96 20.63 20.05
CA ARG A 19 -1.91 19.51 20.09
C ARG A 19 -1.34 18.26 20.78
N PHE A 20 -0.02 18.06 20.74
CA PHE A 20 0.64 16.97 21.48
C PHE A 20 0.67 17.21 22.99
N LEU A 21 0.86 18.46 23.43
CA LEU A 21 0.89 18.83 24.85
C LEU A 21 -0.46 18.62 25.57
N VAL A 22 -1.58 18.66 24.84
CA VAL A 22 -2.93 18.49 25.40
C VAL A 22 -3.39 17.02 25.35
N LEU A 23 -2.59 16.11 24.80
CA LEU A 23 -2.94 14.68 24.83
C LEU A 23 -2.80 14.16 26.26
N PRO A 24 -3.85 13.58 26.88
CA PRO A 24 -3.71 12.94 28.18
C PRO A 24 -2.76 11.75 28.04
N ILE A 25 -1.56 11.90 28.62
CA ILE A 25 -0.40 10.99 28.52
C ILE A 25 -0.69 9.62 29.19
N HIS A 26 -1.80 9.47 29.90
CA HIS A 26 -2.00 8.34 30.82
C HIS A 26 -2.80 7.13 30.32
N LYS A 27 -3.21 7.03 29.04
CA LYS A 27 -4.01 5.86 28.59
C LYS A 27 -3.76 5.41 27.15
N VAL A 28 -2.50 5.26 26.75
CA VAL A 28 -2.15 4.36 25.62
C VAL A 28 -1.33 3.23 26.24
N LYS A 29 -1.80 1.98 26.15
CA LYS A 29 -1.03 0.83 26.68
C LYS A 29 0.40 0.90 26.12
N ASN A 30 1.41 0.68 26.97
CA ASN A 30 2.78 0.37 26.53
C ASN A 30 2.68 -0.66 25.39
N PRO A 31 3.28 -0.43 24.20
CA PRO A 31 4.61 0.18 24.00
C PRO A 31 4.67 1.55 23.27
N CYS A 32 3.63 2.39 23.25
CA CYS A 32 3.70 3.67 22.52
C CYS A 32 4.73 4.65 23.13
N ILE A 33 5.76 5.03 22.37
CA ILE A 33 6.84 5.92 22.81
C ILE A 33 6.60 7.41 22.54
N TYR A 34 5.40 7.81 22.11
CA TYR A 34 5.09 9.19 21.73
C TYR A 34 6.13 9.81 20.78
N CYS A 35 6.50 9.06 19.74
CA CYS A 35 7.27 9.57 18.60
C CYS A 35 6.60 10.84 18.03
N PRO A 36 7.27 11.66 17.21
CA PRO A 36 6.76 12.94 16.69
C PRO A 36 5.64 12.78 15.65
N GLY A 37 4.60 12.02 15.99
CA GLY A 37 3.40 11.82 15.19
C GLY A 37 3.57 11.00 13.93
N ILE A 38 4.55 10.09 13.85
CA ILE A 38 4.81 9.28 12.63
C ILE A 38 3.53 8.58 12.16
N CYS A 39 2.83 7.89 13.07
CA CYS A 39 1.57 7.22 12.75
C CYS A 39 0.47 8.18 12.27
N LEU A 40 0.44 9.41 12.78
CA LEU A 40 -0.50 10.46 12.37
C LEU A 40 -0.18 10.96 10.96
N ALA A 41 1.09 11.30 10.71
CA ALA A 41 1.58 11.79 9.41
C ALA A 41 1.42 10.75 8.29
N SER A 42 1.41 9.47 8.65
CA SER A 42 1.16 8.35 7.73
C SER A 42 -0.32 7.97 7.62
N CYS A 43 -1.23 8.50 8.44
CA CYS A 43 -2.64 8.13 8.38
C CYS A 43 -3.39 8.99 7.34
N PRO A 44 -3.92 8.42 6.24
CA PRO A 44 -4.61 9.21 5.23
C PRO A 44 -5.84 9.94 5.77
N THR A 45 -6.61 9.30 6.67
CA THR A 45 -7.79 9.92 7.29
C THR A 45 -7.41 11.16 8.10
N PHE A 46 -6.33 11.09 8.89
CA PHE A 46 -5.88 12.22 9.69
C PHE A 46 -5.31 13.33 8.81
N VAL A 47 -4.46 12.99 7.83
CA VAL A 47 -3.88 13.97 6.90
C VAL A 47 -4.98 14.75 6.15
N ASN A 48 -6.07 14.07 5.77
CA ASN A 48 -7.18 14.69 5.07
C ASN A 48 -8.08 15.55 5.99
N THR A 49 -8.35 15.10 7.22
CA THR A 49 -9.35 15.72 8.09
C THR A 49 -8.77 16.66 9.16
N GLY A 50 -7.49 16.52 9.49
CA GLY A 50 -6.86 17.18 10.63
C GLY A 50 -7.45 16.80 12.00
N ASN A 51 -8.36 15.83 12.06
CA ASN A 51 -9.14 15.47 13.23
C ASN A 51 -8.43 14.38 14.03
N MET A 52 -7.93 14.73 15.23
CA MET A 52 -7.23 13.80 16.13
C MET A 52 -8.06 12.59 16.54
N VAL A 53 -9.39 12.72 16.60
CA VAL A 53 -10.29 11.60 16.92
C VAL A 53 -10.36 10.60 15.74
N LEU A 54 -10.19 11.08 14.51
CA LEU A 54 -10.08 10.28 13.28
C LEU A 54 -8.62 9.99 12.91
N SER A 55 -7.86 9.49 13.88
CA SER A 55 -6.43 9.18 13.74
C SER A 55 -6.07 7.88 14.47
N PRO A 56 -4.88 7.28 14.25
CA PRO A 56 -4.43 6.10 14.99
C PRO A 56 -4.53 6.25 16.52
N LEU A 57 -4.21 7.44 17.06
CA LEU A 57 -4.32 7.70 18.50
C LEU A 57 -5.78 7.79 18.96
N GLY A 58 -6.65 8.37 18.14
CA GLY A 58 -8.09 8.38 18.40
C GLY A 58 -8.71 6.99 18.32
N TYR A 59 -8.35 6.21 17.30
CA TYR A 59 -8.78 4.84 17.09
C TYR A 59 -8.37 3.92 18.23
N ALA A 60 -7.15 4.05 18.76
CA ALA A 60 -6.72 3.31 19.94
C ALA A 60 -7.56 3.58 21.19
N ARG A 61 -8.23 4.75 21.28
CA ARG A 61 -9.11 5.13 22.40
C ARG A 61 -10.58 4.83 22.14
N PHE A 62 -11.01 4.84 20.88
CA PHE A 62 -12.41 4.68 20.46
C PHE A 62 -12.55 3.54 19.42
N PRO A 63 -12.60 2.27 19.86
CA PRO A 63 -12.57 1.13 18.93
C PRO A 63 -13.75 1.06 17.96
N ASN A 64 -14.94 1.48 18.37
CA ASN A 64 -16.11 1.49 17.47
C ASN A 64 -15.91 2.46 16.31
N LEU A 65 -15.40 3.66 16.61
CA LEU A 65 -15.06 4.64 15.59
C LEU A 65 -13.97 4.13 14.64
N ALA A 66 -13.01 3.37 15.16
CA ALA A 66 -11.96 2.76 14.34
C ALA A 66 -12.51 1.70 13.38
N ARG A 67 -13.45 0.86 13.82
CA ARG A 67 -14.12 -0.13 12.95
C ARG A 67 -14.82 0.55 11.77
N GLU A 68 -15.50 1.67 12.02
CA GLU A 68 -16.29 2.41 11.05
C GLU A 68 -15.46 3.33 10.13
N LYS A 69 -14.52 4.08 10.70
CA LYS A 69 -13.86 5.20 10.00
C LYS A 69 -12.42 4.93 9.59
N CYS A 70 -11.77 3.90 10.13
CA CYS A 70 -10.42 3.55 9.69
C CYS A 70 -10.46 2.85 8.32
N LEU A 71 -9.57 3.28 7.42
CA LEU A 71 -9.38 2.71 6.08
C LEU A 71 -8.68 1.35 6.08
N LYS A 72 -8.18 0.92 7.25
CA LYS A 72 -7.50 -0.36 7.46
C LYS A 72 -6.30 -0.55 6.50
N CYS A 73 -5.59 0.55 6.20
CA CYS A 73 -4.44 0.55 5.30
C CYS A 73 -3.14 0.08 5.97
N TRP A 74 -3.13 -0.09 7.30
CA TRP A 74 -1.96 -0.55 8.06
C TRP A 74 -0.70 0.33 8.01
N LEU A 75 -0.70 1.43 7.26
CA LEU A 75 0.48 2.28 7.10
C LEU A 75 0.98 2.86 8.43
N CYS A 76 0.05 3.27 9.30
CA CYS A 76 0.39 3.77 10.64
C CYS A 76 1.04 2.73 11.57
N VAL A 77 0.77 1.44 11.35
CA VAL A 77 1.39 0.33 12.10
C VAL A 77 2.76 0.03 11.51
N TYR A 78 2.86 -0.05 10.18
CA TYR A 78 4.11 -0.32 9.46
C TYR A 78 5.17 0.76 9.69
N GLU A 79 4.78 2.03 9.70
CA GLU A 79 5.69 3.16 9.92
C GLU A 79 6.00 3.36 11.41
N CYS A 80 5.35 2.63 12.33
CA CYS A 80 5.59 2.78 13.74
C CYS A 80 6.94 2.14 14.13
N PRO A 81 7.88 2.86 14.77
CA PRO A 81 9.19 2.29 15.15
C PRO A 81 9.15 1.11 16.11
N VAL A 82 8.04 0.98 16.84
CA VAL A 82 7.77 -0.12 17.77
C VAL A 82 6.65 -1.04 17.26
N GLU A 83 6.28 -0.88 15.99
CA GLU A 83 5.21 -1.62 15.31
C GLU A 83 3.92 -1.65 16.14
N PHE A 84 3.59 -0.53 16.80
CA PHE A 84 2.47 -0.45 17.74
C PHE A 84 1.20 -0.97 17.05
N PRO A 85 0.71 -2.16 17.46
CA PRO A 85 -0.49 -2.69 16.85
C PRO A 85 -1.65 -1.79 17.27
N LEU A 86 -2.61 -1.54 16.38
CA LEU A 86 -3.90 -0.95 16.75
C LEU A 86 -4.83 -2.12 17.09
N PRO A 87 -4.66 -2.79 18.24
CA PRO A 87 -4.94 -4.23 18.37
C PRO A 87 -6.42 -4.48 18.68
N ASP A 88 -7.08 -3.52 19.32
CA ASP A 88 -8.44 -3.68 19.83
C ASP A 88 -9.51 -3.16 18.84
N THR A 89 -9.10 -2.71 17.66
CA THR A 89 -9.98 -2.02 16.70
C THR A 89 -10.38 -2.85 15.48
N PHE A 90 -9.75 -3.99 15.25
CA PHE A 90 -9.93 -4.78 14.03
C PHE A 90 -10.12 -6.28 14.30
N ASN A 91 -10.41 -7.06 13.25
CA ASN A 91 -10.58 -8.51 13.38
C ASN A 91 -9.35 -9.14 14.06
N LYS A 92 -9.57 -9.82 15.19
CA LYS A 92 -8.49 -10.47 15.97
C LYS A 92 -7.96 -11.72 15.28
N GLU A 93 -8.74 -12.32 14.39
CA GLU A 93 -8.33 -13.51 13.66
C GLU A 93 -7.25 -13.14 12.64
N PRO A 94 -6.07 -13.79 12.70
CA PRO A 94 -5.05 -13.61 11.70
C PRO A 94 -5.55 -14.06 10.33
N VAL A 95 -5.28 -13.24 9.32
CA VAL A 95 -5.52 -13.55 7.93
C VAL A 95 -4.40 -14.47 7.45
N VAL A 96 -4.74 -15.70 7.08
CA VAL A 96 -3.81 -16.67 6.53
C VAL A 96 -3.66 -16.43 5.02
N LEU A 97 -2.42 -16.33 4.55
CA LEU A 97 -2.12 -16.27 3.12
C LEU A 97 -2.00 -17.67 2.53
N GLU A 98 -2.77 -17.95 1.49
CA GLU A 98 -2.78 -19.25 0.82
C GLU A 98 -2.20 -19.12 -0.59
N GLU A 99 -1.30 -20.04 -0.97
CA GLU A 99 -0.85 -20.18 -2.36
C GLU A 99 -2.00 -20.83 -3.16
N VAL A 100 -2.52 -20.11 -4.16
CA VAL A 100 -3.62 -20.57 -5.01
C VAL A 100 -3.08 -21.21 -6.28
N SER A 101 -2.10 -20.58 -6.91
CA SER A 101 -1.44 -21.11 -8.10
C SER A 101 0.00 -20.60 -8.21
N TYR A 102 0.84 -21.40 -8.87
CA TYR A 102 2.25 -21.09 -9.07
C TYR A 102 2.74 -21.51 -10.45
N LYS A 103 3.21 -20.54 -11.22
CA LYS A 103 3.93 -20.68 -12.49
C LYS A 103 5.36 -20.21 -12.27
N PRO A 104 6.39 -21.07 -12.37
CA PRO A 104 7.78 -20.68 -12.13
C PRO A 104 8.30 -19.73 -13.23
N GLY A 105 9.33 -18.96 -12.91
CA GLY A 105 10.06 -18.08 -13.83
C GLY A 105 11.19 -17.34 -13.10
N GLY A 106 12.13 -16.75 -13.85
CA GLY A 106 13.20 -15.93 -13.27
C GLY A 106 12.64 -14.69 -12.56
N ILE A 107 11.75 -13.97 -13.25
CA ILE A 107 10.89 -12.93 -12.67
C ILE A 107 9.53 -13.54 -12.36
N ILE A 108 8.99 -13.29 -11.16
CA ILE A 108 7.68 -13.75 -10.73
C ILE A 108 6.80 -12.55 -10.39
N LEU A 109 5.65 -12.44 -11.06
CA LEU A 109 4.58 -11.52 -10.67
C LEU A 109 3.80 -12.12 -9.50
N VAL A 110 3.51 -11.31 -8.50
CA VAL A 110 2.77 -11.73 -7.30
C VAL A 110 1.49 -10.93 -7.20
N ALA A 111 0.38 -11.64 -7.09
CA ALA A 111 -0.96 -11.06 -7.09
C ALA A 111 -1.85 -11.71 -6.04
N ASP A 112 -2.78 -10.94 -5.51
CA ASP A 112 -3.88 -11.45 -4.71
C ASP A 112 -5.06 -11.84 -5.61
N GLN A 113 -5.65 -12.99 -5.31
CA GLN A 113 -6.75 -13.56 -6.06
C GLN A 113 -7.92 -12.59 -6.22
N ASP A 114 -8.21 -11.82 -5.18
CA ASP A 114 -9.42 -11.00 -5.09
C ASP A 114 -9.17 -9.51 -5.45
N ILE A 115 -7.93 -9.17 -5.84
CA ILE A 115 -7.50 -7.80 -6.18
C ILE A 115 -7.05 -7.72 -7.65
N ASP A 116 -6.08 -8.55 -8.06
CA ASP A 116 -5.30 -8.31 -9.28
C ASP A 116 -4.85 -9.57 -10.02
N ALA A 117 -5.37 -10.76 -9.67
CA ALA A 117 -4.96 -12.02 -10.30
C ALA A 117 -5.24 -12.11 -11.81
N GLU A 118 -6.38 -11.62 -12.29
CA GLU A 118 -6.71 -11.63 -13.74
C GLU A 118 -5.66 -10.84 -14.53
N LEU A 119 -5.39 -9.61 -14.09
CA LEU A 119 -4.36 -8.77 -14.68
C LEU A 119 -2.98 -9.43 -14.62
N ALA A 120 -2.62 -10.00 -13.47
CA ALA A 120 -1.33 -10.63 -13.27
C ALA A 120 -1.12 -11.83 -14.20
N SER A 121 -2.19 -12.60 -14.46
CA SER A 121 -2.18 -13.69 -15.43
C SER A 121 -1.87 -13.18 -16.84
N ILE A 122 -2.61 -12.16 -17.30
CA ILE A 122 -2.43 -11.59 -18.63
C ILE A 122 -1.01 -11.00 -18.78
N LEU A 123 -0.54 -10.25 -17.78
CA LEU A 123 0.80 -9.68 -17.77
C LEU A 123 1.89 -10.77 -17.74
N SER A 124 1.68 -11.84 -16.97
CA SER A 124 2.63 -12.95 -16.91
C SER A 124 2.80 -13.62 -18.26
N ASP A 125 1.70 -13.86 -18.99
CA ASP A 125 1.77 -14.49 -20.30
C ASP A 125 2.40 -13.56 -21.34
N LYS A 126 2.01 -12.27 -21.34
CA LYS A 126 2.54 -11.29 -22.30
C LYS A 126 4.01 -10.94 -22.07
N LEU A 127 4.47 -10.93 -20.81
CA LEU A 127 5.86 -10.61 -20.45
C LEU A 127 6.76 -11.85 -20.36
N GLY A 128 6.20 -13.06 -20.53
CA GLY A 128 6.95 -14.31 -20.37
C GLY A 128 7.49 -14.53 -18.95
N THR A 129 6.84 -13.97 -17.93
CA THR A 129 7.26 -14.10 -16.53
C THR A 129 6.55 -15.25 -15.82
N GLY A 130 7.06 -15.66 -14.68
CA GLY A 130 6.33 -16.50 -13.73
C GLY A 130 5.20 -15.73 -13.04
N LEU A 131 4.34 -16.46 -12.33
CA LEU A 131 3.19 -15.95 -11.60
C LEU A 131 3.00 -16.72 -10.28
N LEU A 132 2.73 -15.98 -9.21
CA LEU A 132 2.26 -16.53 -7.94
C LEU A 132 0.96 -15.81 -7.57
N VAL A 133 -0.15 -16.56 -7.56
CA VAL A 133 -1.43 -16.07 -7.04
C VAL A 133 -1.59 -16.54 -5.61
N ILE A 134 -1.87 -15.60 -4.72
CA ILE A 134 -2.16 -15.85 -3.31
C ILE A 134 -3.56 -15.36 -2.96
N ARG A 135 -4.15 -15.89 -1.88
CA ARG A 135 -5.41 -15.41 -1.33
C ARG A 135 -5.20 -14.81 0.06
N GLY A 136 -6.01 -13.81 0.39
CA GLY A 136 -6.18 -13.31 1.75
C GLY A 136 -5.73 -11.86 1.95
N ILE A 137 -4.91 -11.30 1.05
CA ILE A 137 -4.43 -9.91 1.20
C ILE A 137 -5.60 -8.93 1.23
N LYS A 138 -6.61 -9.10 0.37
CA LYS A 138 -7.83 -8.27 0.40
C LYS A 138 -8.51 -8.26 1.75
N ASN A 139 -8.58 -9.42 2.42
CA ASN A 139 -9.22 -9.54 3.73
C ASN A 139 -8.49 -8.70 4.79
N ARG A 140 -7.17 -8.61 4.74
CA ARG A 140 -6.40 -7.72 5.63
C ARG A 140 -6.78 -6.25 5.45
N TYR A 141 -6.90 -5.77 4.22
CA TYR A 141 -7.19 -4.35 3.96
C TYR A 141 -8.68 -4.02 4.03
N THR A 142 -9.56 -5.03 4.03
CA THR A 142 -11.01 -4.86 4.16
C THR A 142 -11.47 -4.99 5.61
N HIS A 143 -11.00 -6.00 6.32
CA HIS A 143 -11.43 -6.34 7.68
C HIS A 143 -10.41 -5.93 8.76
N GLY A 144 -9.19 -5.58 8.37
CA GLY A 144 -8.16 -5.11 9.31
C GLY A 144 -7.54 -6.21 10.15
N GLY A 145 -7.61 -7.48 9.72
CA GLY A 145 -6.93 -8.57 10.42
C GLY A 145 -5.41 -8.58 10.16
N PRO A 146 -4.56 -8.81 11.18
CA PRO A 146 -3.12 -8.96 10.96
C PRO A 146 -2.87 -10.16 10.04
N ILE A 147 -1.77 -10.15 9.27
CA ILE A 147 -1.42 -11.36 8.51
C ILE A 147 -0.76 -12.36 9.47
N ASP A 148 -1.12 -13.64 9.35
CA ASP A 148 -0.39 -14.75 9.96
C ASP A 148 1.07 -14.82 9.46
N GLU A 149 2.04 -14.67 10.38
CA GLU A 149 3.46 -14.64 10.03
C GLU A 149 3.96 -15.92 9.35
N LYS A 150 3.42 -17.09 9.73
CA LYS A 150 3.88 -18.37 9.20
C LYS A 150 3.53 -18.47 7.72
N SER A 151 2.33 -18.03 7.35
CA SER A 151 1.87 -17.97 5.96
C SER A 151 2.74 -17.04 5.12
N VAL A 152 3.06 -15.83 5.60
CA VAL A 152 3.97 -14.90 4.90
C VAL A 152 5.37 -15.49 4.75
N LYS A 153 5.91 -16.10 5.81
CA LYS A 153 7.23 -16.75 5.76
C LYS A 153 7.25 -17.86 4.71
N LYS A 154 6.18 -18.65 4.58
CA LYS A 154 6.03 -19.69 3.55
C LYS A 154 6.04 -19.08 2.13
N ILE A 155 5.24 -18.04 1.89
CA ILE A 155 5.20 -17.33 0.60
C ILE A 155 6.56 -16.70 0.27
N LYS A 156 7.22 -16.04 1.22
CA LYS A 156 8.55 -15.45 1.02
C LYS A 156 9.61 -16.50 0.70
N LYS A 157 9.58 -17.66 1.35
CA LYS A 157 10.47 -18.80 1.02
C LYS A 157 10.27 -19.30 -0.40
N ARG A 158 9.03 -19.26 -0.92
CA ARG A 158 8.74 -19.56 -2.33
C ARG A 158 9.39 -18.53 -3.25
N LEU A 159 9.14 -17.25 -2.98
CA LEU A 159 9.62 -16.14 -3.81
C LEU A 159 11.15 -15.99 -3.81
N ALA A 160 11.83 -16.39 -2.73
CA ALA A 160 13.29 -16.38 -2.65
C ALA A 160 13.99 -17.32 -3.66
N LYS A 161 13.25 -18.20 -4.34
CA LYS A 161 13.78 -19.05 -5.42
C LYS A 161 13.81 -18.36 -6.78
N ALA A 162 13.12 -17.23 -6.92
CA ALA A 162 13.12 -16.42 -8.13
C ALA A 162 14.27 -15.40 -8.08
N GLU A 163 14.72 -14.94 -9.24
CA GLU A 163 15.68 -13.83 -9.34
C GLU A 163 15.04 -12.52 -8.87
N LEU A 164 13.75 -12.34 -9.19
CA LEU A 164 13.01 -11.13 -8.83
C LEU A 164 11.52 -11.43 -8.62
N ALA A 165 10.96 -10.95 -7.51
CA ALA A 165 9.52 -10.97 -7.25
C ALA A 165 8.95 -9.55 -7.31
N LEU A 166 7.87 -9.37 -8.07
CA LEU A 166 7.22 -8.08 -8.29
C LEU A 166 5.74 -8.15 -7.90
N ALA A 167 5.32 -7.28 -6.99
CA ALA A 167 3.93 -7.17 -6.61
C ALA A 167 3.12 -6.39 -7.65
N VAL A 168 2.01 -6.95 -8.10
CA VAL A 168 1.12 -6.29 -9.06
C VAL A 168 0.39 -5.12 -8.39
N SER A 169 -0.07 -5.27 -7.14
CA SER A 169 -0.76 -4.23 -6.36
C SER A 169 0.06 -3.62 -5.23
N PRO A 170 -0.26 -2.37 -4.82
CA PRO A 170 0.25 -1.76 -3.60
C PRO A 170 0.06 -2.61 -2.34
N GLU A 171 -1.10 -3.24 -2.21
CA GLU A 171 -1.48 -4.12 -1.09
C GLU A 171 -0.55 -5.33 -1.01
N THR A 172 -0.27 -5.96 -2.15
CA THR A 172 0.67 -7.08 -2.24
C THR A 172 2.10 -6.64 -1.95
N ALA A 173 2.52 -5.50 -2.50
CA ALA A 173 3.85 -4.93 -2.28
C ALA A 173 4.09 -4.64 -0.80
N HIS A 174 3.11 -4.00 -0.14
CA HIS A 174 3.19 -3.66 1.28
C HIS A 174 3.14 -4.90 2.17
N THR A 175 2.25 -5.85 1.89
CA THR A 175 2.07 -7.06 2.73
C THR A 175 3.29 -7.98 2.69
N LEU A 176 3.85 -8.19 1.49
CA LEU A 176 5.00 -9.07 1.30
C LEU A 176 6.33 -8.32 1.42
N ASN A 177 6.32 -6.98 1.48
CA ASN A 177 7.51 -6.14 1.41
C ASN A 177 8.40 -6.50 0.21
N ILE A 178 7.79 -6.53 -0.97
CA ILE A 178 8.47 -6.74 -2.26
C ILE A 178 8.26 -5.52 -3.16
N ASN A 179 9.05 -5.40 -4.23
CA ASN A 179 8.99 -4.25 -5.11
C ASN A 179 7.68 -4.23 -5.91
N PRO A 180 7.01 -3.08 -6.05
CA PRO A 180 5.86 -2.96 -6.94
C PRO A 180 6.29 -3.07 -8.40
N LEU A 181 5.51 -3.78 -9.21
CA LEU A 181 5.75 -4.06 -10.62
C LEU A 181 5.99 -2.78 -11.43
N ILE A 182 5.24 -1.72 -11.15
CA ILE A 182 5.29 -0.47 -11.91
C ILE A 182 6.70 0.14 -11.97
N LEU A 183 7.54 -0.07 -10.95
CA LEU A 183 8.92 0.41 -10.94
C LEU A 183 9.81 -0.29 -11.97
N LYS A 184 9.41 -1.47 -12.45
CA LYS A 184 10.18 -2.31 -13.37
C LYS A 184 9.56 -2.42 -14.75
N LEU A 185 8.31 -1.98 -14.94
CA LEU A 185 7.65 -2.02 -16.25
C LEU A 185 8.45 -1.35 -17.38
N PRO A 186 9.13 -0.19 -17.21
CA PRO A 186 10.01 0.36 -18.24
C PRO A 186 11.12 -0.59 -18.69
N ALA A 187 11.75 -1.28 -17.73
CA ALA A 187 12.83 -2.22 -18.00
C ALA A 187 12.33 -3.51 -18.67
N LEU A 188 11.04 -3.81 -18.52
CA LEU A 188 10.35 -4.91 -19.20
C LEU A 188 9.84 -4.52 -20.60
N GLY A 189 10.27 -3.36 -21.11
CA GLY A 189 9.94 -2.90 -22.47
C GLY A 189 8.53 -2.33 -22.63
N VAL A 190 7.79 -2.12 -21.53
CA VAL A 190 6.41 -1.62 -21.59
C VAL A 190 6.40 -0.10 -21.81
N LYS A 191 5.52 0.35 -22.71
CA LYS A 191 5.24 1.76 -22.97
C LYS A 191 3.75 2.01 -22.91
N VAL A 192 3.35 3.15 -22.35
CA VAL A 192 1.97 3.63 -22.31
C VAL A 192 1.92 5.05 -22.83
N SER A 193 0.76 5.45 -23.35
CA SER A 193 0.48 6.84 -23.71
C SER A 193 -0.59 7.39 -22.76
N TYR A 194 -0.20 8.34 -21.92
CA TYR A 194 -1.12 9.05 -21.04
C TYR A 194 -0.56 10.44 -20.72
N ALA A 195 -1.42 11.46 -20.78
CA ALA A 195 -1.12 12.79 -20.29
C ALA A 195 -2.18 13.19 -19.27
N GLY A 196 -1.78 13.58 -18.06
CA GLY A 196 -2.73 13.97 -17.03
C GLY A 196 -2.26 13.72 -15.59
N PRO A 197 -3.18 13.88 -14.63
CA PRO A 197 -2.88 13.68 -13.21
C PRO A 197 -2.77 12.20 -12.85
N VAL A 198 -1.81 11.85 -12.00
CA VAL A 198 -1.61 10.47 -11.53
C VAL A 198 -1.78 10.37 -10.02
N HIS A 199 -2.47 9.34 -9.56
CA HIS A 199 -2.58 9.03 -8.15
C HIS A 199 -1.43 8.12 -7.69
N ILE A 200 -0.70 8.55 -6.66
CA ILE A 200 0.32 7.74 -5.99
C ILE A 200 -0.30 7.05 -4.76
N PRO A 201 -0.39 5.71 -4.73
CA PRO A 201 -1.01 4.98 -3.63
C PRO A 201 -0.28 5.25 -2.31
N CYS A 202 -1.05 5.47 -1.24
CA CYS A 202 -0.52 5.69 0.09
C CYS A 202 0.46 4.58 0.55
N LEU A 203 0.22 3.33 0.17
CA LEU A 203 1.08 2.18 0.49
C LEU A 203 2.42 2.17 -0.26
N LEU A 204 2.55 2.95 -1.33
CA LEU A 204 3.76 3.08 -2.13
C LEU A 204 4.46 4.42 -1.95
N ARG A 205 4.05 5.24 -0.96
CA ARG A 205 4.60 6.59 -0.74
C ARG A 205 6.12 6.60 -0.55
N LYS A 206 6.69 5.53 0.03
CA LYS A 206 8.14 5.38 0.20
C LYS A 206 8.90 5.28 -1.13
N TYR A 207 8.23 4.91 -2.21
CA TYR A 207 8.77 4.79 -3.56
C TYR A 207 8.40 5.98 -4.45
N LYS A 208 7.96 7.11 -3.87
CA LYS A 208 7.36 8.20 -4.66
C LYS A 208 8.28 8.68 -5.77
N ASP A 209 9.55 8.95 -5.47
CA ASP A 209 10.47 9.52 -6.46
C ASP A 209 10.79 8.49 -7.55
N GLU A 210 10.99 7.22 -7.18
CA GLU A 210 11.20 6.13 -8.13
C GLU A 210 9.95 5.83 -8.98
N LEU A 211 8.76 6.01 -8.43
CA LEU A 211 7.50 5.88 -9.16
C LEU A 211 7.37 6.96 -10.22
N LEU A 212 7.73 8.21 -9.90
CA LEU A 212 7.66 9.32 -10.84
C LEU A 212 8.62 9.11 -12.01
N ASP A 213 9.88 8.71 -11.73
CA ASP A 213 10.87 8.35 -12.74
C ASP A 213 10.40 7.15 -13.60
N ALA A 214 9.83 6.11 -12.98
CA ALA A 214 9.30 4.97 -13.70
C ALA A 214 8.11 5.34 -14.60
N LEU A 215 7.20 6.19 -14.14
CA LEU A 215 6.06 6.69 -14.92
C LEU A 215 6.52 7.51 -16.12
N GLU A 216 7.49 8.40 -15.94
CA GLU A 216 8.08 9.17 -17.03
C GLU A 216 8.69 8.24 -18.08
N LYS A 217 9.50 7.25 -17.65
CA LYS A 217 10.09 6.24 -18.55
C LYS A 217 9.07 5.34 -19.23
N LEU A 218 7.91 5.13 -18.60
CA LEU A 218 6.77 4.43 -19.21
C LEU A 218 6.11 5.24 -20.33
N GLY A 219 6.30 6.56 -20.41
CA GLY A 219 5.64 7.44 -21.38
C GLY A 219 4.45 8.23 -20.81
N VAL A 220 4.37 8.36 -19.48
CA VAL A 220 3.34 9.14 -18.79
C VAL A 220 3.77 10.61 -18.72
N ALA A 221 3.03 11.50 -19.37
CA ALA A 221 3.18 12.96 -19.25
C ALA A 221 2.38 13.48 -18.04
N LEU A 222 3.03 13.55 -16.88
CA LEU A 222 2.41 13.92 -15.62
C LEU A 222 2.08 15.41 -15.55
N THR A 223 0.83 15.77 -15.23
CA THR A 223 0.43 17.17 -15.01
C THR A 223 0.29 17.54 -13.53
N SER A 224 -0.11 16.61 -12.68
CA SER A 224 -0.15 16.78 -11.22
C SER A 224 -0.25 15.45 -10.49
N ILE A 225 0.00 15.47 -9.18
CA ILE A 225 0.01 14.27 -8.32
C ILE A 225 -1.19 14.31 -7.37
N ASN A 226 -1.91 13.20 -7.28
CA ASN A 226 -2.92 12.96 -6.25
C ASN A 226 -2.42 11.93 -5.23
N GLU A 227 -2.13 12.35 -4.00
CA GLU A 227 -1.73 11.42 -2.91
C GLU A 227 -2.92 10.95 -2.05
N GLU A 228 -4.14 11.35 -2.42
CA GLU A 228 -5.32 11.03 -1.62
C GLU A 228 -5.71 9.56 -1.76
N CYS A 229 -5.96 8.89 -0.63
CA CYS A 229 -6.35 7.49 -0.63
C CYS A 229 -7.70 7.31 -1.33
N VAL A 230 -7.76 6.38 -2.30
CA VAL A 230 -8.98 6.04 -3.07
C VAL A 230 -10.17 5.59 -2.22
N LYS A 231 -9.93 5.17 -0.98
CA LYS A 231 -10.99 4.81 -0.02
C LYS A 231 -11.67 6.03 0.60
N LEU A 232 -11.02 7.20 0.61
CA LEU A 232 -11.57 8.46 1.12
C LEU A 232 -12.34 9.20 0.03
N SER A 233 -11.68 9.47 -1.08
CA SER A 233 -12.30 10.16 -2.20
C SER A 233 -11.65 9.77 -3.52
N MET A 234 -12.35 10.05 -4.61
CA MET A 234 -11.83 9.93 -5.96
C MET A 234 -12.09 11.20 -6.74
N LYS A 235 -11.07 11.62 -7.47
CA LYS A 235 -11.14 12.70 -8.45
C LYS A 235 -11.34 12.13 -9.85
N LYS A 236 -12.09 12.87 -10.66
CA LYS A 236 -12.27 12.58 -12.09
C LYS A 236 -10.95 12.77 -12.83
N ASP A 237 -10.80 12.07 -13.95
CA ASP A 237 -9.69 12.21 -14.91
C ASP A 237 -8.29 11.90 -14.36
N VAL A 238 -8.20 11.30 -13.16
CA VAL A 238 -6.94 10.83 -12.56
C VAL A 238 -6.67 9.38 -12.99
N LEU A 239 -5.42 9.10 -13.37
CA LEU A 239 -4.93 7.75 -13.54
C LEU A 239 -4.50 7.16 -12.19
N TYR A 240 -5.14 6.08 -11.77
CA TYR A 240 -4.88 5.45 -10.48
C TYR A 240 -3.91 4.28 -10.58
N LEU A 241 -2.85 4.28 -9.77
CA LEU A 241 -2.00 3.10 -9.61
C LEU A 241 -2.53 2.09 -8.57
N CYS A 242 -3.63 2.40 -7.89
CA CYS A 242 -4.26 1.49 -6.93
C CYS A 242 -5.40 0.73 -7.62
N PRO A 243 -5.39 -0.63 -7.60
CA PRO A 243 -6.43 -1.45 -8.24
C PRO A 243 -7.84 -1.13 -7.75
N GLU A 244 -7.99 -0.81 -6.46
CA GLU A 244 -9.27 -0.52 -5.82
C GLU A 244 -10.02 0.66 -6.45
N ALA A 245 -9.33 1.55 -7.18
CA ALA A 245 -10.00 2.61 -7.91
C ALA A 245 -10.92 2.07 -9.02
N LYS A 246 -10.59 0.91 -9.62
CA LYS A 246 -11.40 0.30 -10.69
C LYS A 246 -12.79 -0.09 -10.18
N ASN A 247 -12.87 -0.67 -8.99
CA ASN A 247 -14.14 -1.04 -8.32
C ASN A 247 -15.03 0.18 -8.01
N ARG A 248 -14.48 1.39 -8.11
CA ARG A 248 -15.14 2.66 -7.83
C ARG A 248 -15.32 3.51 -9.11
N GLY A 249 -15.13 2.91 -10.29
CA GLY A 249 -15.28 3.57 -11.59
C GLY A 249 -14.11 4.46 -12.01
N GLY A 250 -12.95 4.32 -11.37
CA GLY A 250 -11.74 5.07 -11.69
C GLY A 250 -10.92 4.40 -12.79
N LYS A 251 -10.23 5.20 -13.61
CA LYS A 251 -9.29 4.72 -14.61
C LYS A 251 -8.00 4.27 -13.93
N VAL A 252 -7.59 3.02 -14.11
CA VAL A 252 -6.36 2.49 -13.50
C VAL A 252 -5.24 2.34 -14.53
N VAL A 253 -3.98 2.41 -14.07
CA VAL A 253 -2.79 2.18 -14.94
C VAL A 253 -2.86 0.84 -15.65
N TYR A 254 -3.48 -0.16 -15.02
CA TYR A 254 -3.63 -1.49 -15.57
C TYR A 254 -4.42 -1.54 -16.88
N ASP A 255 -5.44 -0.68 -17.02
CA ASP A 255 -6.23 -0.61 -18.26
C ASP A 255 -5.36 -0.08 -19.42
N LEU A 256 -4.41 0.81 -19.13
CA LEU A 256 -3.43 1.29 -20.10
C LEU A 256 -2.41 0.20 -20.48
N LEU A 257 -1.93 -0.57 -19.49
CA LEU A 257 -1.00 -1.66 -19.74
C LEU A 257 -1.63 -2.70 -20.67
N LEU A 258 -2.84 -3.16 -20.36
CA LEU A 258 -3.55 -4.12 -21.20
C LEU A 258 -3.79 -3.60 -22.63
N SER A 259 -4.17 -2.32 -22.75
CA SER A 259 -4.39 -1.68 -24.06
C SER A 259 -3.10 -1.60 -24.88
N SER A 260 -1.99 -1.19 -24.25
CA SER A 260 -0.68 -1.08 -24.93
C SER A 260 -0.18 -2.41 -25.46
N MET A 261 -0.43 -3.50 -24.74
CA MET A 261 0.09 -4.83 -25.10
C MET A 261 -0.87 -5.65 -25.97
N SER A 262 -2.02 -5.10 -26.35
CA SER A 262 -2.98 -5.72 -27.27
C SER A 262 -2.70 -5.38 -28.74
N THR A 263 -1.62 -4.62 -29.01
CA THR A 263 -1.19 -4.24 -30.36
C THR A 263 -0.03 -5.09 -30.85
N HIS A 264 -0.18 -6.42 -30.84
CA HIS A 264 0.68 -7.36 -31.58
C HIS A 264 -0.11 -8.63 -31.93
#